data_AF-A0A3M1U4D4-F1
#
_entry.id   AF-A0A3M1U4D4-F1
#
_cell.length_a   1.000
_cell.length_b   1.000
_cell.length_c   1.000
_cell.angle_alpha   90.00
_cell.angle_beta   90.00
_cell.angle_gamma   90.00
#
_symmetry.space_group_name_H-M   'P 1'
#
loop_
_entity.id
_entity.type
_entity.pdbx_description
1 polymer ?
#
loop_
_entity_poly.entity_id
_entity_poly.type
_entity_poly.pdbx_seq_one_letter_code
_entity_poly.pdbx_strand_id
1 'polypeptide(L)'
;MKTKLFAIAILAGAVSAANAAVLWDNNLTPNGVNGRAISPPSFPNIRVVDDIVVGGAGWVIDSFNMNIIDDSTFQAGNDMDVYIYDDNAGAPGSLNSYIAGLSFTRTATGLTYFGRADYDYSINMNSLNLGPGTYWIGARNANASGSGTNYWMTSDGGPDGASSSTGYFSLDAGTTFSPEGSGWHHAFTIEGNPVPEPATMLAIGAGLAALAARRRRK
;
A
#
# COMPACT_ATOMS: atom_id res chain seq x y z
N MET A 1 55.19 12.57 32.78
CA MET A 1 53.95 13.30 32.46
C MET A 1 53.75 13.29 30.94
N LYS A 2 52.97 12.35 30.39
CA LYS A 2 52.56 12.36 28.97
C LYS A 2 51.14 11.80 28.87
N THR A 3 50.17 12.70 28.88
CA THR A 3 48.73 12.47 28.76
C THR A 3 48.42 11.96 27.36
N LYS A 4 47.96 10.71 27.22
CA LYS A 4 47.46 10.19 25.94
C LYS A 4 45.95 10.43 25.87
N LEU A 5 45.54 11.46 25.16
CA LEU A 5 44.16 11.65 24.71
C LEU A 5 43.81 10.50 23.77
N PHE A 6 42.86 9.64 24.16
CA PHE A 6 42.22 8.71 23.24
C PHE A 6 40.93 9.37 22.72
N ALA A 7 40.96 9.79 21.46
CA ALA A 7 39.78 10.25 20.75
C ALA A 7 38.78 9.08 20.62
N ILE A 8 37.62 9.23 21.25
CA ILE A 8 36.48 8.34 21.07
C ILE A 8 35.86 8.72 19.72
N ALA A 9 36.12 7.90 18.70
CA ALA A 9 35.36 7.95 17.47
C ALA A 9 33.94 7.45 17.78
N ILE A 10 33.00 8.39 17.90
CA ILE A 10 31.57 8.13 17.90
C ILE A 10 31.27 7.55 16.52
N LEU A 11 31.06 6.23 16.44
CA LEU A 11 30.43 5.61 15.27
C LEU A 11 28.97 6.04 15.33
N ALA A 12 28.66 7.17 14.70
CA ALA A 12 27.30 7.56 14.39
C ALA A 12 26.71 6.40 13.57
N GLY A 13 25.67 5.76 14.12
CA GLY A 13 24.91 4.77 13.39
C GLY A 13 24.45 5.42 12.09
N ALA A 14 24.91 4.89 10.96
CA ALA A 14 24.27 5.15 9.70
C ALA A 14 22.84 4.59 9.85
N VAL A 15 21.90 5.46 10.23
CA VAL A 15 20.51 5.26 9.87
C VAL A 15 20.54 5.40 8.35
N SER A 16 20.77 4.28 7.67
CA SER A 16 20.53 4.21 6.24
C SER A 16 19.14 4.78 6.05
N ALA A 17 19.00 5.88 5.31
CA ALA A 17 17.71 6.28 4.80
C ALA A 17 17.23 5.07 3.99
N ALA A 18 16.36 4.26 4.59
CA ALA A 18 15.79 3.13 3.90
C ALA A 18 14.93 3.75 2.81
N ASN A 19 15.35 3.57 1.56
CA ASN A 19 14.43 3.81 0.45
C ASN A 19 13.23 2.89 0.69
N ALA A 20 12.02 3.41 0.48
CA ALA A 20 10.80 2.60 0.58
C ALA A 20 10.98 1.35 -0.30
N ALA A 21 10.84 0.19 0.32
CA ALA A 21 10.85 -1.10 -0.35
C ALA A 21 9.44 -1.39 -0.89
N VAL A 22 9.36 -2.10 -2.00
CA VAL A 22 8.08 -2.69 -2.45
C VAL A 22 7.71 -3.80 -1.47
N LEU A 23 6.60 -3.61 -0.77
CA LEU A 23 6.06 -4.55 0.22
C LEU A 23 5.07 -5.51 -0.41
N TRP A 24 4.35 -5.05 -1.44
CA TRP A 24 3.38 -5.83 -2.21
C TRP A 24 3.37 -5.34 -3.66
N ASP A 25 3.35 -6.27 -4.60
CA ASP A 25 3.30 -5.99 -6.04
C ASP A 25 2.29 -6.90 -6.74
N ASN A 26 1.10 -6.35 -7.00
CA ASN A 26 0.09 -7.00 -7.82
C ASN A 26 0.17 -6.60 -9.29
N ASN A 27 1.35 -6.16 -9.75
CA ASN A 27 1.63 -5.56 -11.06
C ASN A 27 0.79 -4.30 -11.33
N LEU A 28 1.45 -3.14 -11.26
CA LEU A 28 0.81 -1.85 -11.57
C LEU A 28 0.38 -1.77 -13.05
N THR A 29 0.95 -2.60 -13.94
CA THR A 29 0.56 -2.61 -15.34
C THR A 29 -0.80 -3.33 -15.51
N PRO A 30 -1.85 -2.65 -15.98
CA PRO A 30 -3.15 -3.28 -16.15
C PRO A 30 -3.15 -4.30 -17.30
N ASN A 31 -3.92 -5.37 -17.15
CA ASN A 31 -4.06 -6.43 -18.16
C ASN A 31 -4.97 -6.06 -19.35
N GLY A 32 -5.68 -4.93 -19.25
CA GLY A 32 -6.62 -4.45 -20.26
C GLY A 32 -7.89 -5.28 -20.40
N VAL A 33 -8.24 -6.10 -19.40
CA VAL A 33 -9.39 -7.02 -19.45
C VAL A 33 -10.60 -6.43 -18.72
N ASN A 34 -10.43 -5.91 -17.51
CA ASN A 34 -11.52 -5.38 -16.68
C ASN A 34 -11.11 -4.13 -15.89
N GLY A 35 -12.12 -3.44 -15.35
CA GLY A 35 -11.94 -2.40 -14.32
C GLY A 35 -13.26 -2.13 -13.58
N ARG A 36 -13.17 -1.74 -12.31
CA ARG A 36 -14.35 -1.48 -11.46
C ARG A 36 -14.43 -0.02 -11.08
N ALA A 37 -15.61 0.58 -11.17
CA ALA A 37 -15.82 1.95 -10.71
C ALA A 37 -15.50 2.07 -9.21
N ILE A 38 -14.76 3.11 -8.81
CA ILE A 38 -14.31 3.27 -7.41
C ILE A 38 -14.71 4.57 -6.73
N SER A 39 -15.20 5.57 -7.47
CA SER A 39 -15.41 6.91 -6.91
C SER A 39 -16.79 7.52 -7.21
N PRO A 40 -17.21 8.50 -6.38
CA PRO A 40 -18.19 9.51 -6.79
C PRO A 40 -17.73 10.25 -8.06
N PRO A 41 -18.63 11.01 -8.72
CA PRO A 41 -20.02 11.27 -8.32
C PRO A 41 -21.01 10.18 -8.72
N SER A 42 -20.68 9.33 -9.69
CA SER A 42 -21.61 8.30 -10.19
C SER A 42 -21.86 7.18 -9.17
N PHE A 43 -20.88 6.89 -8.30
CA PHE A 43 -20.96 5.82 -7.31
C PHE A 43 -20.49 6.30 -5.92
N PRO A 44 -21.26 7.14 -5.21
CA PRO A 44 -20.80 7.78 -3.98
C PRO A 44 -20.48 6.81 -2.83
N ASN A 45 -21.15 5.65 -2.81
CA ASN A 45 -21.01 4.64 -1.77
C ASN A 45 -20.20 3.42 -2.20
N ILE A 46 -19.66 3.39 -3.42
CA ILE A 46 -18.88 2.23 -3.85
C ILE A 46 -17.58 2.13 -3.05
N ARG A 47 -17.22 0.91 -2.70
CA ARG A 47 -15.91 0.54 -2.19
C ARG A 47 -15.45 -0.64 -3.01
N VAL A 48 -14.18 -0.63 -3.41
CA VAL A 48 -13.55 -1.74 -4.11
C VAL A 48 -12.27 -2.00 -3.39
N VAL A 49 -12.06 -3.25 -3.00
CA VAL A 49 -10.90 -3.67 -2.23
C VAL A 49 -10.28 -4.88 -2.89
N ASP A 50 -8.96 -4.98 -2.70
CA ASP A 50 -8.21 -6.18 -3.00
C ASP A 50 -7.37 -6.56 -1.78
N ASP A 51 -6.95 -7.81 -1.69
CA ASP A 51 -6.25 -8.32 -0.53
C ASP A 51 -4.74 -8.08 -0.57
N ILE A 52 -4.15 -7.99 0.62
CA ILE A 52 -2.71 -7.99 0.85
C ILE A 52 -2.40 -8.89 2.02
N VAL A 53 -1.22 -9.52 1.99
CA VAL A 53 -0.71 -10.33 3.09
C VAL A 53 0.51 -9.67 3.72
N VAL A 54 0.30 -9.11 4.91
CA VAL A 54 1.35 -8.47 5.71
C VAL A 54 2.14 -9.54 6.46
N GLY A 55 3.40 -9.73 6.06
CA GLY A 55 4.31 -10.72 6.64
C GLY A 55 5.15 -10.22 7.82
N GLY A 56 5.96 -11.13 8.39
CA GLY A 56 6.95 -10.82 9.42
C GLY A 56 6.35 -10.26 10.71
N ALA A 57 6.88 -9.13 11.19
CA ALA A 57 6.38 -8.41 12.36
C ALA A 57 5.40 -7.27 12.02
N GLY A 58 5.02 -7.11 10.75
CA GLY A 58 4.19 -6.02 10.26
C GLY A 58 4.91 -5.12 9.27
N TRP A 59 4.18 -4.14 8.74
CA TRP A 59 4.66 -3.14 7.78
C TRP A 59 4.39 -1.72 8.27
N VAL A 60 5.27 -0.79 7.86
CA VAL A 60 5.04 0.64 7.86
C VAL A 60 4.85 1.06 6.40
N ILE A 61 3.62 1.34 6.00
CA ILE A 61 3.23 1.64 4.63
C ILE A 61 3.35 3.14 4.36
N ASP A 62 4.15 3.51 3.36
CA ASP A 62 4.41 4.90 2.99
C ASP A 62 3.64 5.31 1.73
N SER A 63 3.42 4.38 0.79
CA SER A 63 2.68 4.64 -0.45
C SER A 63 1.72 3.51 -0.83
N PHE A 64 0.62 3.88 -1.46
CA PHE A 64 -0.31 2.97 -2.13
C PHE A 64 -0.51 3.47 -3.56
N ASN A 65 -0.06 2.67 -4.53
CA ASN A 65 -0.09 3.04 -5.94
C ASN A 65 -1.10 2.17 -6.69
N MET A 66 -1.93 2.77 -7.53
CA MET A 66 -3.02 2.09 -8.23
C MET A 66 -3.07 2.54 -9.69
N ASN A 67 -3.40 1.62 -10.59
CA ASN A 67 -3.67 1.98 -11.98
C ASN A 67 -5.17 2.21 -12.20
N ILE A 68 -5.49 3.37 -12.77
CA ILE A 68 -6.84 3.90 -12.88
C ILE A 68 -7.10 4.38 -14.31
N ILE A 69 -8.27 4.05 -14.84
CA ILE A 69 -8.79 4.71 -16.05
C ILE A 69 -9.91 5.68 -15.70
N ASP A 70 -9.95 6.81 -16.40
CA ASP A 70 -10.92 7.88 -16.15
C ASP A 70 -11.86 8.06 -17.34
N ASP A 71 -13.15 8.20 -17.06
CA ASP A 71 -14.08 8.75 -18.06
C ASP A 71 -13.62 10.16 -18.47
N SER A 72 -13.85 10.54 -19.73
CA SER A 72 -13.43 11.86 -20.25
C SER A 72 -14.06 13.06 -19.53
N THR A 73 -15.18 12.83 -18.85
CA THR A 73 -15.90 13.86 -18.06
C THR A 73 -15.65 13.74 -16.56
N PHE A 74 -14.82 12.79 -16.12
CA PHE A 74 -14.37 12.69 -14.73
C PHE A 74 -13.39 13.82 -14.42
N GLN A 75 -13.52 14.41 -13.24
CA GLN A 75 -12.60 15.41 -12.72
C GLN A 75 -12.12 14.91 -11.36
N ALA A 76 -10.85 14.50 -11.29
CA ALA A 76 -10.25 14.09 -10.03
C ALA A 76 -10.27 15.26 -9.03
N GLY A 77 -10.64 14.97 -7.78
CA GLY A 77 -10.44 15.86 -6.64
C GLY A 77 -8.97 15.96 -6.26
N ASN A 78 -8.70 16.69 -5.18
CA ASN A 78 -7.34 16.95 -4.69
C ASN A 78 -6.83 15.89 -3.70
N ASP A 79 -7.70 14.98 -3.29
CA ASP A 79 -7.44 14.00 -2.25
C ASP A 79 -8.05 12.62 -2.54
N MET A 80 -7.47 11.63 -1.87
CA MET A 80 -7.95 10.24 -1.86
C MET A 80 -8.34 9.85 -0.43
N ASP A 81 -9.41 9.07 -0.33
CA ASP A 81 -9.69 8.30 0.88
C ASP A 81 -9.13 6.90 0.68
N VAL A 82 -8.46 6.36 1.70
CA VAL A 82 -8.05 4.95 1.74
C VAL A 82 -8.77 4.24 2.88
N TYR A 83 -9.22 3.03 2.60
CA TYR A 83 -9.93 2.17 3.54
C TYR A 83 -9.28 0.79 3.57
N ILE A 84 -9.18 0.24 4.77
CA ILE A 84 -8.59 -1.08 5.02
C ILE A 84 -9.56 -1.84 5.92
N TYR A 85 -9.88 -3.06 5.52
CA TYR A 85 -10.70 -3.98 6.31
C TYR A 85 -9.86 -5.15 6.78
N ASP A 86 -10.20 -5.69 7.95
CA ASP A 86 -9.65 -6.96 8.41
C ASP A 86 -10.12 -8.09 7.50
N ASP A 87 -9.35 -9.17 7.40
CA ASP A 87 -9.86 -10.40 6.78
C ASP A 87 -10.90 -11.10 7.68
N ASN A 88 -11.96 -11.58 7.05
CA ASN A 88 -12.99 -12.42 7.65
C ASN A 88 -13.18 -13.69 6.81
N ALA A 89 -12.26 -14.64 6.99
CA ALA A 89 -12.26 -15.93 6.31
C ALA A 89 -12.16 -15.82 4.77
N GLY A 90 -11.25 -14.98 4.29
CA GLY A 90 -11.00 -14.78 2.86
C GLY A 90 -11.95 -13.78 2.18
N ALA A 91 -12.56 -12.89 2.96
CA ALA A 91 -13.42 -11.80 2.51
C ALA A 91 -13.25 -10.57 3.41
N PRO A 92 -13.55 -9.35 2.92
CA PRO A 92 -13.51 -8.15 3.75
C PRO A 92 -14.44 -8.25 4.98
N GLY A 93 -13.87 -7.96 6.15
CA GLY A 93 -14.54 -7.98 7.45
C GLY A 93 -14.83 -6.58 8.00
N SER A 94 -14.48 -6.36 9.27
CA SER A 94 -14.61 -5.05 9.93
C SER A 94 -13.68 -4.02 9.32
N LEU A 95 -14.12 -2.75 9.29
CA LEU A 95 -13.25 -1.64 8.93
C LEU A 95 -12.14 -1.51 9.98
N ASN A 96 -10.90 -1.74 9.56
CA ASN A 96 -9.71 -1.60 10.37
C ASN A 96 -9.26 -0.13 10.43
N SER A 97 -9.13 0.49 9.27
CA SER A 97 -8.61 1.85 9.13
C SER A 97 -9.35 2.61 8.02
N TYR A 98 -9.60 3.89 8.25
CA TYR A 98 -10.09 4.83 7.25
C TYR A 98 -9.30 6.13 7.37
N ILE A 99 -8.64 6.50 6.28
CA ILE A 99 -7.77 7.67 6.21
C ILE A 99 -8.31 8.56 5.09
N ALA A 100 -8.86 9.70 5.47
CA ALA A 100 -9.41 10.67 4.54
C ALA A 100 -8.39 11.75 4.19
N GLY A 101 -8.56 12.37 3.02
CA GLY A 101 -7.81 13.58 2.68
C GLY A 101 -6.34 13.34 2.34
N LEU A 102 -5.96 12.15 1.89
CA LEU A 102 -4.58 11.84 1.52
C LEU A 102 -4.21 12.52 0.21
N SER A 103 -3.05 13.19 0.19
CA SER A 103 -2.49 13.72 -1.04
C SER A 103 -2.09 12.59 -1.97
N PHE A 104 -2.31 12.77 -3.27
CA PHE A 104 -1.89 11.82 -4.28
C PHE A 104 -1.35 12.54 -5.52
N THR A 105 -0.54 11.84 -6.29
CA THR A 105 -0.11 12.27 -7.63
C THR A 105 -0.83 11.43 -8.67
N ARG A 106 -1.35 12.07 -9.71
CA ARG A 106 -1.99 11.42 -10.86
C ARG A 106 -1.12 11.63 -12.11
N THR A 107 -0.54 10.56 -12.61
CA THR A 107 0.40 10.59 -13.75
C THR A 107 -0.22 9.90 -14.95
N ALA A 108 -0.33 10.61 -16.08
CA ALA A 108 -0.80 10.00 -17.32
C ALA A 108 0.22 8.99 -17.83
N THR A 109 -0.22 7.77 -18.14
CA THR A 109 0.64 6.72 -18.72
C THR A 109 0.80 6.90 -20.22
N GLY A 110 -0.11 7.66 -20.86
CA GLY A 110 -0.20 7.81 -22.30
C GLY A 110 -0.95 6.67 -23.00
N LEU A 111 -1.44 5.68 -22.24
CA LEU A 111 -2.23 4.57 -22.74
C LEU A 111 -3.72 4.86 -22.67
N THR A 112 -4.50 4.00 -23.33
CA THR A 112 -5.96 4.02 -23.26
C THR A 112 -6.53 2.62 -23.19
N TYR A 113 -7.50 2.40 -22.31
CA TYR A 113 -8.26 1.16 -22.23
C TYR A 113 -9.76 1.46 -22.33
N PHE A 114 -10.50 0.67 -23.11
CA PHE A 114 -11.94 0.86 -23.33
C PHE A 114 -12.33 2.29 -23.76
N GLY A 115 -11.45 2.98 -24.49
CA GLY A 115 -11.63 4.37 -24.91
C GLY A 115 -11.45 5.42 -23.80
N ARG A 116 -10.90 5.04 -22.65
CA ARG A 116 -10.62 5.91 -21.50
C ARG A 116 -9.13 6.12 -21.34
N ALA A 117 -8.74 7.28 -20.84
CA ALA A 117 -7.33 7.59 -20.58
C ALA A 117 -6.86 6.88 -19.30
N ASP A 118 -5.62 6.40 -19.34
CA ASP A 118 -5.00 5.62 -18.28
C ASP A 118 -4.00 6.43 -17.45
N TYR A 119 -3.98 6.15 -16.15
CA TYR A 119 -3.26 6.92 -15.14
C TYR A 119 -2.73 6.04 -14.01
N ASP A 120 -1.53 6.35 -13.55
CA ASP A 120 -1.00 5.83 -12.30
C ASP A 120 -1.26 6.85 -11.18
N TYR A 121 -1.95 6.40 -10.14
CA TYR A 121 -2.23 7.18 -8.94
C TYR A 121 -1.24 6.73 -7.87
N SER A 122 -0.47 7.67 -7.32
CA SER A 122 0.45 7.43 -6.20
C SER A 122 -0.03 8.17 -4.97
N ILE A 123 -0.55 7.45 -3.99
CA ILE A 123 -1.15 7.98 -2.77
C ILE A 123 -0.11 7.96 -1.65
N ASN A 124 0.10 9.10 -0.99
CA ASN A 124 0.95 9.17 0.19
C ASN A 124 0.16 8.73 1.43
N MET A 125 0.58 7.65 2.07
CA MET A 125 -0.12 7.04 3.21
C MET A 125 0.27 7.61 4.58
N ASN A 126 1.21 8.57 4.62
CA ASN A 126 1.73 9.20 5.84
C ASN A 126 2.19 8.17 6.91
N SER A 127 2.81 7.06 6.46
CA SER A 127 3.33 5.97 7.31
C SER A 127 2.25 5.27 8.16
N LEU A 128 1.45 4.43 7.53
CA LEU A 128 0.45 3.58 8.19
C LEU A 128 1.10 2.29 8.73
N ASN A 129 0.90 1.98 10.00
CA ASN A 129 1.35 0.72 10.58
C ASN A 129 0.30 -0.38 10.45
N LEU A 130 0.65 -1.52 9.85
CA LEU A 130 -0.15 -2.74 9.88
C LEU A 130 0.63 -3.86 10.57
N GLY A 131 -0.05 -4.58 11.45
CA GLY A 131 0.49 -5.81 12.03
C GLY A 131 0.49 -6.97 11.01
N PRO A 132 1.06 -8.13 11.35
CA PRO A 132 0.98 -9.30 10.51
C PRO A 132 -0.48 -9.76 10.31
N GLY A 133 -0.85 -10.12 9.09
CA GLY A 133 -2.19 -10.60 8.78
C GLY A 133 -2.60 -10.36 7.32
N THR A 134 -3.78 -10.84 6.95
CA THR A 134 -4.43 -10.51 5.68
C THR A 134 -5.35 -9.32 5.87
N TYR A 135 -5.28 -8.36 4.95
CA TYR A 135 -6.10 -7.16 4.95
C TYR A 135 -6.67 -6.90 3.56
N TRP A 136 -7.77 -6.16 3.51
CA TRP A 136 -8.44 -5.76 2.28
C TRP A 136 -8.36 -4.25 2.11
N ILE A 137 -7.58 -3.79 1.15
CA ILE A 137 -7.27 -2.37 0.93
C ILE A 137 -7.93 -1.84 -0.34
N GLY A 138 -8.41 -0.61 -0.28
CA GLY A 138 -8.84 0.12 -1.46
C GLY A 138 -8.82 1.62 -1.24
N ALA A 139 -8.99 2.37 -2.33
CA ALA A 139 -9.07 3.81 -2.28
C ALA A 139 -10.23 4.34 -3.12
N ARG A 140 -10.53 5.62 -2.94
CA ARG A 140 -11.46 6.37 -3.80
C ARG A 140 -11.09 7.84 -3.83
N ASN A 141 -11.50 8.52 -4.88
CA ASN A 141 -11.36 9.96 -4.98
C ASN A 141 -12.60 10.63 -4.35
N ALA A 142 -12.48 11.05 -3.09
CA ALA A 142 -13.62 11.43 -2.25
C ALA A 142 -14.35 12.70 -2.73
N ASN A 143 -13.58 13.64 -3.27
CA ASN A 143 -14.07 14.94 -3.74
C ASN A 143 -14.02 15.07 -5.27
N ALA A 144 -14.08 13.94 -5.98
CA ALA A 144 -14.21 13.95 -7.43
C ALA A 144 -15.50 14.62 -7.90
N SER A 145 -15.46 15.19 -9.10
CA SER A 145 -16.60 15.88 -9.72
C SER A 145 -16.75 15.52 -11.20
N GLY A 146 -17.67 16.18 -11.88
CA GLY A 146 -18.03 15.89 -13.28
C GLY A 146 -19.20 14.92 -13.41
N SER A 147 -19.39 14.35 -14.61
CA SER A 147 -20.46 13.39 -14.88
C SER A 147 -19.96 11.94 -15.05
N GLY A 148 -18.64 11.75 -15.07
CA GLY A 148 -18.00 10.44 -15.23
C GLY A 148 -17.71 9.75 -13.89
N THR A 149 -16.99 8.64 -13.97
CA THR A 149 -16.30 8.01 -12.84
C THR A 149 -14.88 7.63 -13.25
N ASN A 150 -14.09 7.20 -12.28
CA ASN A 150 -12.87 6.46 -12.51
C ASN A 150 -13.05 4.99 -12.17
N TYR A 151 -12.16 4.16 -12.71
CA TYR A 151 -12.19 2.71 -12.57
C TYR A 151 -10.82 2.19 -12.17
N TRP A 152 -10.76 1.35 -11.14
CA TRP A 152 -9.56 0.61 -10.79
C TRP A 152 -9.41 -0.56 -11.72
N MET A 153 -8.30 -0.60 -12.44
CA MET A 153 -8.02 -1.61 -13.46
C MET A 153 -7.55 -2.92 -12.85
N THR A 154 -7.88 -4.03 -13.51
CA THR A 154 -7.31 -5.33 -13.16
C THR A 154 -5.92 -5.51 -13.75
N SER A 155 -5.04 -6.22 -13.05
CA SER A 155 -3.76 -6.73 -13.55
C SER A 155 -3.88 -8.21 -13.94
N ASP A 156 -2.83 -8.77 -14.53
CA ASP A 156 -2.69 -10.20 -14.82
C ASP A 156 -2.26 -11.00 -13.58
N GLY A 157 -2.25 -10.35 -12.40
CA GLY A 157 -1.63 -10.84 -11.19
C GLY A 157 -0.13 -10.56 -11.21
N GLY A 158 0.38 -9.98 -10.12
CA GLY A 158 1.81 -9.74 -9.97
C GLY A 158 2.62 -10.99 -9.60
N PRO A 159 3.95 -10.83 -9.37
CA PRO A 159 4.85 -11.90 -8.94
C PRO A 159 4.44 -12.59 -7.63
N ASP A 160 3.58 -11.95 -6.84
CA ASP A 160 3.23 -12.37 -5.47
C ASP A 160 2.34 -13.63 -5.39
N GLY A 161 1.95 -14.19 -6.53
CA GLY A 161 1.51 -15.59 -6.64
C GLY A 161 0.20 -15.91 -5.91
N ALA A 162 -0.08 -17.21 -5.78
CA ALA A 162 -1.40 -17.84 -5.53
C ALA A 162 -2.19 -17.44 -4.25
N SER A 163 -1.78 -16.39 -3.53
CA SER A 163 -2.46 -15.91 -2.33
C SER A 163 -3.41 -14.74 -2.59
N SER A 164 -3.35 -14.07 -3.76
CA SER A 164 -4.33 -13.02 -4.05
C SER A 164 -5.70 -13.64 -4.31
N SER A 165 -6.68 -13.18 -3.54
CA SER A 165 -8.08 -13.50 -3.72
C SER A 165 -8.65 -12.67 -4.87
N THR A 166 -9.89 -12.95 -5.26
CA THR A 166 -10.63 -11.98 -6.07
C THR A 166 -10.84 -10.72 -5.26
N GLY A 167 -10.77 -9.57 -5.92
CA GLY A 167 -11.28 -8.32 -5.39
C GLY A 167 -12.76 -8.42 -5.00
N TYR A 168 -13.16 -7.54 -4.10
CA TYR A 168 -14.53 -7.40 -3.61
C TYR A 168 -14.99 -5.97 -3.80
N PHE A 169 -16.30 -5.81 -3.96
CA PHE A 169 -16.93 -4.50 -4.00
C PHE A 169 -18.10 -4.42 -3.02
N SER A 170 -18.39 -3.20 -2.59
CA SER A 170 -19.52 -2.84 -1.75
C SER A 170 -20.28 -1.71 -2.42
N LEU A 171 -21.61 -1.70 -2.34
CA LEU A 171 -22.45 -0.59 -2.80
C LEU A 171 -23.03 0.25 -1.65
N ASP A 172 -22.71 -0.10 -0.40
CA ASP A 172 -23.28 0.46 0.83
C ASP A 172 -22.19 0.96 1.79
N ALA A 173 -21.15 1.58 1.20
CA ALA A 173 -20.03 2.20 1.90
C ALA A 173 -19.21 1.26 2.81
N GLY A 174 -19.19 -0.04 2.50
CA GLY A 174 -18.42 -1.07 3.18
C GLY A 174 -19.22 -1.85 4.22
N THR A 175 -20.55 -1.74 4.20
CA THR A 175 -21.41 -2.49 5.14
C THR A 175 -21.54 -3.94 4.70
N THR A 176 -21.66 -4.19 3.40
CA THR A 176 -21.69 -5.54 2.82
C THR A 176 -20.83 -5.62 1.56
N PHE A 177 -20.08 -6.72 1.43
CA PHE A 177 -19.21 -6.96 0.29
C PHE A 177 -19.71 -8.13 -0.56
N SER A 178 -19.51 -8.00 -1.87
CA SER A 178 -19.76 -9.04 -2.86
C SER A 178 -18.47 -9.31 -3.64
N PRO A 179 -18.13 -10.58 -3.93
CA PRO A 179 -16.96 -10.90 -4.73
C PRO A 179 -17.16 -10.41 -6.17
N GLU A 180 -16.08 -9.95 -6.79
CA GLU A 180 -16.11 -9.50 -8.19
C GLU A 180 -16.06 -10.66 -9.19
N GLY A 181 -15.56 -11.81 -8.76
CA GLY A 181 -15.50 -13.05 -9.53
C GLY A 181 -14.08 -13.40 -9.97
N SER A 182 -13.92 -14.55 -10.61
CA SER A 182 -12.59 -15.03 -11.03
C SER A 182 -11.88 -14.01 -11.95
N GLY A 183 -10.61 -13.72 -11.67
CA GLY A 183 -9.76 -12.86 -12.50
C GLY A 183 -9.88 -11.35 -12.22
N TRP A 184 -10.53 -10.97 -11.13
CA TRP A 184 -10.57 -9.58 -10.66
C TRP A 184 -9.47 -9.32 -9.63
N HIS A 185 -8.22 -9.32 -10.08
CA HIS A 185 -7.07 -8.87 -9.28
C HIS A 185 -6.70 -7.47 -9.74
N HIS A 186 -6.72 -6.50 -8.85
CA HIS A 186 -6.52 -5.11 -9.19
C HIS A 186 -5.04 -4.76 -9.33
N ALA A 187 -4.73 -3.84 -10.25
CA ALA A 187 -3.38 -3.39 -10.52
C ALA A 187 -2.94 -2.36 -9.46
N PHE A 188 -2.07 -2.79 -8.54
CA PHE A 188 -1.55 -1.92 -7.49
C PHE A 188 -0.22 -2.40 -6.90
N THR A 189 0.47 -1.47 -6.23
CA THR A 189 1.64 -1.76 -5.40
C THR A 189 1.55 -1.04 -4.06
N ILE A 190 2.22 -1.59 -3.06
CA ILE A 190 2.41 -0.95 -1.76
C ILE A 190 3.90 -0.83 -1.50
N GLU A 191 4.33 0.36 -1.10
CA GLU A 191 5.72 0.59 -0.70
C GLU A 191 5.81 1.09 0.72
N GLY A 192 6.93 0.79 1.36
CA GLY A 192 7.19 1.19 2.74
C GLY A 192 8.36 0.41 3.33
N ASN A 193 8.26 0.09 4.62
CA ASN A 193 9.33 -0.59 5.35
C ASN A 193 8.76 -1.76 6.17
N PRO A 194 9.35 -2.96 6.09
CA PRO A 194 8.97 -4.03 7.01
C PRO A 194 9.40 -3.67 8.44
N VAL A 195 8.56 -3.98 9.42
CA VAL A 195 8.89 -3.81 10.83
C VAL A 195 9.95 -4.87 11.22
N PRO A 196 11.11 -4.47 11.78
CA PRO A 196 12.13 -5.43 12.19
C PRO A 196 11.63 -6.38 13.27
N GLU A 197 11.91 -7.67 13.13
CA GLU A 197 11.56 -8.65 14.15
C GLU A 197 12.29 -8.36 15.48
N PRO A 198 11.63 -8.50 16.65
CA PRO A 198 12.25 -8.26 17.96
C PRO A 198 13.52 -9.08 18.20
N ALA A 199 13.56 -10.33 17.69
CA ALA A 199 14.73 -11.20 17.83
C ALA A 199 15.95 -10.69 17.06
N THR A 200 15.75 -10.09 15.89
CA THR A 200 16.81 -9.45 15.11
C THR A 200 17.41 -8.27 15.87
N MET A 201 16.56 -7.48 16.54
CA MET A 201 17.00 -6.38 17.40
C MET A 201 17.80 -6.88 18.61
N LEU A 202 17.36 -7.98 19.24
CA LEU A 202 18.09 -8.61 20.33
C LEU A 202 19.44 -9.18 19.86
N ALA A 203 19.51 -9.82 18.70
CA ALA A 203 20.75 -10.36 18.15
C ALA A 203 21.77 -9.24 17.83
N ILE A 204 21.31 -8.13 17.23
CA ILE A 204 22.15 -6.96 16.98
C ILE A 204 22.64 -6.37 18.31
N GLY A 205 21.74 -6.20 19.29
CA GLY A 205 22.08 -5.70 20.62
C GLY A 205 23.11 -6.58 21.33
N ALA A 206 22.93 -7.89 21.29
CA ALA A 206 23.86 -8.86 21.87
C ALA A 206 25.22 -8.85 21.15
N GLY A 207 25.23 -8.78 19.82
CA GLY A 207 26.45 -8.66 19.02
C GLY A 207 27.27 -7.41 19.36
N LEU A 208 26.61 -6.26 19.49
CA LEU A 208 27.25 -5.01 19.89
C LEU A 208 27.79 -5.06 21.32
N ALA A 209 27.02 -5.62 22.26
CA ALA A 209 27.44 -5.80 23.65
C ALA A 209 28.67 -6.72 23.75
N ALA A 210 28.69 -7.83 23.02
CA ALA A 210 29.82 -8.75 22.96
C ALA A 210 31.07 -8.08 22.37
N LEU A 211 30.92 -7.27 21.31
CA LEU A 211 32.02 -6.51 20.71
C LEU A 211 32.61 -5.48 21.69
N ALA A 212 31.76 -4.76 22.42
CA ALA A 212 32.18 -3.81 23.45
C ALA A 212 32.92 -4.50 24.61
N ALA A 213 32.40 -5.65 25.08
CA ALA A 213 33.03 -6.44 26.13
C ALA A 213 34.41 -6.97 25.70
N ARG A 214 34.56 -7.42 24.45
CA ARG A 214 35.83 -7.89 23.89
C ARG A 214 36.88 -6.77 23.82
N ARG A 215 36.47 -5.55 23.50
CA ARG A 215 37.38 -4.39 23.42
C ARG A 215 37.90 -3.94 24.79
N ARG A 216 37.15 -4.15 25.87
CA ARG A 216 37.59 -3.84 27.24
C ARG A 216 38.60 -4.82 27.82
N ARG A 217 38.79 -5.99 27.19
CA ARG A 217 39.73 -7.03 27.63
C ARG A 217 41.10 -6.97 26.95
N LYS A 218 41.31 -6.01 26.04
CA LYS A 218 42.62 -5.69 25.43
C LYS A 218 43.12 -4.38 25.99
#